data_AF-A0AAV2H5D6-F1
#
_entry.id   AF-A0AAV2H5D6-F1
#
_cell.length_a   1.000
_cell.length_b   1.000
_cell.length_c   1.000
_cell.angle_alpha   90.00
_cell.angle_beta   90.00
_cell.angle_gamma   90.00
#
_symmetry.space_group_name_H-M   'P 1'
#
loop_
_entity.id
_entity.type
_entity.pdbx_description
1 polymer ?
#
loop_
_entity_poly.entity_id
_entity_poly.type
_entity_poly.pdbx_seq_one_letter_code
_entity_poly.pdbx_strand_id
1 'polypeptide(L)'
;FTAVAQHNKKVFVDLMFWKSRNEALAITGDYDFQAKSKGKVLWSEHEEQELVILYEKYRDVQHPEMDTADLILKELTSSHTRLQILKELKRQGLITSAKDLTKKVYRKNWTEEEVDSLRALFQEHKDSNYPISDIMKSSTLDKSRKSVIDKILELNLVDDKNELMKKKSGRR
;
A
#
# COMPACT_ATOMS: atom_id res chain seq x y z
N PHE A 1 40.62 18.83 17.61
CA PHE A 1 40.04 18.69 18.96
C PHE A 1 40.92 19.36 20.01
N THR A 2 42.15 18.89 20.26
CA THR A 2 43.05 19.43 21.29
C THR A 2 43.30 20.93 21.16
N ALA A 3 43.48 21.44 19.93
CA ALA A 3 43.62 22.88 19.67
C ALA A 3 42.34 23.69 19.99
N VAL A 4 41.15 23.14 19.73
CA VAL A 4 39.87 23.83 20.00
C VAL A 4 39.52 23.79 21.49
N ALA A 5 39.88 22.70 22.17
CA ALA A 5 39.69 22.52 23.60
C ALA A 5 40.56 23.46 24.46
N GLN A 6 41.69 23.95 23.92
CA GLN A 6 42.51 24.98 24.57
C GLN A 6 41.77 26.32 24.67
N HIS A 7 40.97 26.66 23.66
CA HIS A 7 40.23 27.93 23.60
C HIS A 7 38.81 27.81 24.18
N ASN A 8 38.18 26.63 24.10
CA ASN A 8 36.83 26.41 24.60
C ASN A 8 36.76 25.19 25.53
N LYS A 9 36.80 25.45 26.85
CA LYS A 9 36.74 24.41 27.89
C LYS A 9 35.42 23.61 27.90
N LYS A 10 34.35 24.14 27.30
CA LYS A 10 33.04 23.45 27.23
C LYS A 10 33.03 22.28 26.24
N VAL A 11 34.02 22.22 25.34
CA VAL A 11 34.18 21.13 24.38
C VAL A 11 34.47 19.78 25.07
N PHE A 12 35.02 19.79 26.28
CA PHE A 12 35.18 18.57 27.10
C PHE A 12 33.85 18.00 27.58
N VAL A 13 32.88 18.86 27.90
CA VAL A 13 31.53 18.42 28.31
C VAL A 13 30.80 17.82 27.11
N ASP A 14 30.99 18.38 25.92
CA ASP A 14 30.43 17.85 24.67
C ASP A 14 31.01 16.49 24.27
N LEU A 15 32.18 16.10 24.78
CA LEU A 15 32.77 14.77 24.59
C LEU A 15 32.05 13.69 25.42
N MET A 16 31.41 14.07 26.54
CA MET A 16 30.65 13.13 27.37
C MET A 16 29.30 12.72 26.76
N PHE A 17 28.88 13.37 25.66
CA PHE A 17 27.64 13.05 24.98
C PHE A 17 27.91 12.63 23.53
N TRP A 18 27.18 11.63 23.04
CA TRP A 18 27.33 11.14 21.67
C TRP A 18 26.67 12.12 20.69
N LYS A 19 27.41 13.18 20.33
CA LYS A 19 26.93 14.20 19.40
C LYS A 19 26.95 13.72 17.95
N SER A 20 25.96 14.15 17.18
CA SER A 20 25.87 13.83 15.75
C SER A 20 26.94 14.58 14.95
N ARG A 21 27.31 14.08 13.76
CA ARG A 21 28.29 14.73 12.86
C ARG A 21 27.99 16.22 12.64
N ASN A 22 26.71 16.57 12.51
CA ASN A 22 26.28 17.94 12.25
C ASN A 22 26.47 18.85 13.48
N GLU A 23 26.30 18.30 14.68
CA GLU A 23 26.49 19.03 15.94
C GLU A 23 27.99 19.23 16.22
N ALA A 24 28.83 18.25 15.91
CA ALA A 24 30.30 18.40 15.98
C ALA A 24 30.83 19.47 15.01
N LEU A 25 30.26 19.58 13.81
CA LEU A 25 30.59 20.62 12.84
C LEU A 25 30.16 22.01 13.31
N ALA A 26 28.98 22.13 13.93
CA ALA A 26 28.48 23.39 14.50
C ALA A 26 29.31 23.87 15.70
N ILE A 27 29.99 22.97 16.42
CA ILE A 27 30.91 23.36 17.51
C ILE A 27 32.22 23.96 16.96
N THR A 28 32.64 23.54 15.77
CA THR A 28 33.91 23.98 15.16
C THR A 28 33.79 25.19 14.24
N GLY A 29 32.61 25.50 13.74
CA GLY A 29 32.33 26.68 12.92
C GLY A 29 31.33 27.61 13.60
N ASP A 30 31.22 28.85 13.14
CA ASP A 30 30.25 29.85 13.64
C ASP A 30 28.80 29.55 13.16
N TYR A 31 28.44 28.28 13.11
CA TYR A 31 27.22 27.80 12.46
C TYR A 31 26.10 27.68 13.50
N ASP A 32 25.08 28.53 13.37
CA ASP A 32 23.87 28.47 14.20
C ASP A 32 23.19 27.10 14.01
N PHE A 33 23.21 26.26 15.05
CA PHE A 33 22.50 24.99 15.07
C PHE A 33 21.01 25.24 15.30
N GLN A 34 20.36 25.93 14.36
CA GLN A 34 18.93 25.77 14.21
C GLN A 34 18.74 24.37 13.64
N ALA A 35 18.52 23.42 14.54
CA ALA A 35 17.89 22.17 14.19
C ALA A 35 16.67 22.52 13.36
N LYS A 36 16.77 22.34 12.03
CA LYS A 36 15.62 22.35 11.14
C LYS A 36 14.81 21.12 11.52
N SER A 37 14.12 21.21 12.66
CA SER A 37 13.02 20.33 12.97
C SER A 37 12.13 20.43 11.75
N LYS A 38 12.00 19.32 11.01
CA LYS A 38 11.08 19.25 9.89
C LYS A 38 9.76 19.75 10.46
N GLY A 39 9.32 20.93 10.01
CA GLY A 39 8.32 21.73 10.68
C GLY A 39 7.13 20.85 11.05
N LYS A 40 6.71 20.93 12.31
CA LYS A 40 5.42 20.36 12.70
C LYS A 40 4.39 20.99 11.76
N VAL A 41 3.71 20.15 10.98
CA VAL A 41 2.62 20.58 10.14
C VAL A 41 1.53 21.04 11.09
N LEU A 42 1.32 22.35 11.14
CA LEU A 42 0.25 22.95 11.92
C LEU A 42 -1.01 22.76 11.10
N TRP A 43 -1.95 22.01 11.65
CA TRP A 43 -3.29 21.87 11.09
C TRP A 43 -4.15 23.00 11.67
N SER A 44 -4.89 23.67 10.79
CA SER A 44 -5.94 24.59 11.17
C SER A 44 -7.18 23.81 11.63
N GLU A 45 -7.93 24.35 12.59
CA GLU A 45 -9.21 23.76 13.02
C GLU A 45 -10.18 23.56 11.84
N HIS A 46 -10.14 24.47 10.86
CA HIS A 46 -10.97 24.36 9.65
C HIS A 46 -10.56 23.16 8.78
N GLU A 47 -9.27 22.93 8.62
CA GLU A 47 -8.73 21.81 7.84
C GLU A 47 -9.02 20.47 8.52
N GLU A 48 -8.99 20.44 9.85
CA GLU A 48 -9.33 19.26 10.63
C GLU A 48 -10.82 18.91 10.48
N GLN A 49 -11.71 19.89 10.52
CA GLN A 49 -13.15 19.69 10.31
C GLN A 49 -13.45 19.24 8.88
N GLU A 50 -12.82 19.86 7.88
CA GLU A 50 -12.93 19.45 6.48
C GLU A 50 -12.50 17.99 6.31
N LEU A 51 -11.39 17.60 6.94
CA LEU A 51 -10.87 16.23 6.90
C LEU A 51 -11.86 15.20 7.48
N VAL A 52 -12.54 15.53 8.59
CA VAL A 52 -13.58 14.66 9.19
C VAL A 52 -14.75 14.49 8.23
N ILE A 53 -15.25 15.59 7.65
CA ILE A 53 -16.39 15.56 6.73
C ILE A 53 -16.06 14.74 5.49
N LEU A 54 -14.87 14.95 4.92
CA LEU A 54 -14.40 14.17 3.77
C LEU A 54 -14.23 12.69 4.13
N TYR A 55 -13.70 12.38 5.31
CA TYR A 55 -13.58 11.01 5.77
C TYR A 55 -14.94 10.32 5.92
N GLU A 56 -15.94 10.99 6.51
CA GLU A 56 -17.30 10.45 6.63
C GLU A 56 -18.00 10.29 5.28
N LYS A 57 -17.73 11.18 4.33
CA LYS A 57 -18.23 11.07 2.96
C LYS A 57 -17.63 9.87 2.23
N TYR A 58 -16.32 9.63 2.38
CA TYR A 58 -15.58 8.62 1.62
C TYR A 58 -15.41 7.27 2.33
N ARG A 59 -15.70 7.13 3.62
CA ARG A 59 -15.62 5.83 4.35
C ARG A 59 -16.52 4.76 3.72
N ASP A 60 -17.67 5.18 3.20
CA ASP A 60 -18.70 4.30 2.64
C ASP A 60 -18.55 4.16 1.12
N VAL A 61 -18.00 5.18 0.44
CA VAL A 61 -17.75 5.15 -1.00
C VAL A 61 -16.57 4.23 -1.30
N GLN A 62 -16.88 3.10 -1.96
CA GLN A 62 -15.88 2.17 -2.45
C GLN A 62 -15.51 2.54 -3.89
N HIS A 63 -14.26 2.96 -4.13
CA HIS A 63 -13.75 3.23 -5.48
C HIS A 63 -12.77 2.13 -5.93
N PRO A 64 -12.94 1.56 -7.14
CA PRO A 64 -12.12 0.44 -7.64
C PRO A 64 -10.61 0.71 -7.76
N GLU A 65 -10.21 1.97 -7.95
CA GLU A 65 -8.82 2.34 -8.29
C GLU A 65 -8.13 3.25 -7.26
N MET A 66 -8.87 3.91 -6.38
CA MET A 66 -8.32 4.91 -5.46
C MET A 66 -8.70 4.60 -4.01
N ASP A 67 -7.72 4.63 -3.11
CA ASP A 67 -7.97 4.49 -1.67
C ASP A 67 -8.77 5.71 -1.17
N THR A 68 -9.52 5.50 -0.09
CA THR A 68 -10.20 6.57 0.65
C THR A 68 -9.28 7.76 0.97
N ALA A 69 -8.02 7.49 1.32
CA ALA A 69 -7.00 8.52 1.55
C ALA A 69 -6.65 9.33 0.30
N ASP A 70 -6.62 8.70 -0.87
CA ASP A 70 -6.27 9.34 -2.14
C ASP A 70 -7.43 10.19 -2.66
N LEU A 71 -8.68 9.81 -2.36
CA LEU A 71 -9.88 10.61 -2.62
C LEU A 71 -9.90 11.87 -1.75
N ILE A 72 -9.62 11.71 -0.45
CA ILE A 72 -9.51 12.83 0.48
C ILE A 72 -8.39 13.77 0.04
N LEU A 73 -7.22 13.24 -0.36
CA LEU A 73 -6.11 14.03 -0.87
C LEU A 73 -6.48 14.87 -2.11
N LYS A 74 -7.40 14.38 -2.95
CA LYS A 74 -7.83 15.07 -4.17
C LYS A 74 -8.82 16.21 -3.90
N GLU A 75 -9.71 16.05 -2.92
CA GLU A 75 -10.70 17.07 -2.58
C GLU A 75 -10.23 18.07 -1.51
N LEU A 76 -9.15 17.77 -0.78
CA LEU A 76 -8.66 18.65 0.28
C LEU A 76 -8.22 20.01 -0.27
N THR A 77 -8.70 21.09 0.34
CA THR A 77 -8.35 22.47 -0.04
C THR A 77 -6.86 22.79 0.18
N SER A 78 -6.21 22.10 1.13
CA SER A 78 -4.80 22.29 1.50
C SER A 78 -3.87 21.24 0.91
N SER A 79 -2.62 21.64 0.62
CA SER A 79 -1.58 20.80 0.00
C SER A 79 -0.86 19.88 1.00
N HIS A 80 -1.63 19.14 1.79
CA HIS A 80 -1.08 18.13 2.69
C HIS A 80 -0.63 16.87 1.94
N THR A 81 0.40 16.20 2.46
CA THR A 81 0.84 14.91 1.91
C THR A 81 0.03 13.76 2.49
N ARG A 82 -0.08 12.65 1.76
CA ARG A 82 -0.75 11.42 2.23
C ARG A 82 -0.33 11.01 3.65
N LEU A 83 0.96 11.10 3.97
CA LEU A 83 1.48 10.78 5.31
C LEU A 83 0.98 11.74 6.40
N GLN A 84 0.77 13.02 6.07
CA GLN A 84 0.24 14.00 7.02
C GLN A 84 -1.22 13.69 7.30
N ILE A 85 -2.03 13.44 6.25
CA ILE A 85 -3.44 13.04 6.38
C ILE A 85 -3.56 11.77 7.22
N LEU A 86 -2.75 10.74 6.95
CA LEU A 86 -2.77 9.49 7.73
C LEU A 86 -2.43 9.70 9.20
N LYS A 87 -1.45 10.56 9.49
CA LYS A 87 -1.09 10.90 10.87
C LYS A 87 -2.21 11.66 11.56
N GLU A 88 -2.87 12.54 10.84
CA GLU A 88 -3.94 13.37 11.36
C GLU A 88 -5.20 12.55 11.64
N LEU A 89 -5.63 11.71 10.70
CA LEU A 89 -6.75 10.79 10.91
C LEU A 89 -6.51 9.83 12.09
N LYS A 90 -5.25 9.41 12.29
CA LYS A 90 -4.85 8.62 13.47
C LYS A 90 -4.88 9.45 14.76
N ARG A 91 -4.47 10.72 14.71
CA ARG A 91 -4.50 11.65 15.85
C ARG A 91 -5.93 11.91 16.32
N GLN A 92 -6.87 12.05 15.39
CA GLN A 92 -8.29 12.24 15.66
C GLN A 92 -9.03 10.96 16.04
N GLY A 93 -8.37 9.79 15.98
CA GLY A 93 -8.97 8.51 16.36
C GLY A 93 -10.03 7.98 15.39
N LEU A 94 -10.15 8.59 14.21
CA LEU A 94 -11.06 8.14 13.13
C LEU A 94 -10.67 6.75 12.61
N ILE A 95 -9.40 6.38 12.80
CA ILE A 95 -8.77 5.18 12.25
C ILE A 95 -7.83 4.54 13.26
N THR A 96 -7.86 3.21 13.36
CA THR A 96 -6.93 2.45 14.22
C THR A 96 -5.61 2.15 13.51
N SER A 97 -5.67 1.88 12.20
CA SER A 97 -4.50 1.59 11.37
C SER A 97 -4.63 2.18 9.97
N ALA A 98 -3.51 2.62 9.38
CA ALA A 98 -3.48 3.06 7.98
C ALA A 98 -4.01 1.99 7.00
N LYS A 99 -4.05 0.72 7.43
CA LYS A 99 -4.62 -0.41 6.69
C LYS A 99 -6.14 -0.37 6.58
N ASP A 100 -6.83 0.35 7.46
CA ASP A 100 -8.30 0.47 7.44
C ASP A 100 -8.76 1.32 6.25
N LEU A 101 -7.89 2.21 5.76
CA LEU A 101 -8.15 3.07 4.58
C LEU A 101 -7.83 2.38 3.27
N THR A 102 -6.82 1.52 3.28
CA THR A 102 -6.49 0.63 2.17
C THR A 102 -7.45 -0.56 2.25
N LYS A 103 -8.73 -0.34 1.97
CA LYS A 103 -9.67 -1.46 1.83
C LYS A 103 -9.10 -2.38 0.76
N LYS A 104 -8.81 -3.62 1.19
CA LYS A 104 -8.10 -4.67 0.44
C LYS A 104 -8.38 -4.51 -1.05
N VAL A 105 -7.33 -4.19 -1.81
CA VAL A 105 -7.23 -4.25 -3.27
C VAL A 105 -8.40 -5.03 -3.79
N TYR A 106 -9.37 -4.33 -4.40
CA TYR A 106 -10.53 -4.93 -5.01
C TYR A 106 -10.07 -6.22 -5.67
N ARG A 107 -10.49 -7.37 -5.13
CA ARG A 107 -10.16 -8.65 -5.76
C ARG A 107 -10.77 -8.52 -7.13
N LYS A 108 -9.94 -8.28 -8.14
CA LYS A 108 -10.31 -7.84 -9.49
C LYS A 108 -11.55 -8.63 -9.91
N ASN A 109 -12.72 -8.03 -9.76
CA ASN A 109 -13.99 -8.74 -9.92
C ASN A 109 -13.99 -9.27 -11.35
N TRP A 110 -14.36 -10.54 -11.51
CA TRP A 110 -14.46 -11.12 -12.84
C TRP A 110 -15.52 -10.34 -13.61
N THR A 111 -15.11 -9.67 -14.69
CA THR A 111 -16.09 -9.07 -15.60
C THR A 111 -16.77 -10.17 -16.41
N GLU A 112 -17.94 -9.87 -16.96
CA GLU A 112 -18.69 -10.84 -17.77
C GLU A 112 -17.88 -11.32 -18.99
N GLU A 113 -17.15 -10.40 -19.63
CA GLU A 113 -16.23 -10.70 -20.74
C GLU A 113 -15.09 -11.63 -20.32
N GLU A 114 -14.50 -11.41 -19.13
CA GLU A 114 -13.46 -12.30 -18.59
C GLU A 114 -14.01 -13.70 -18.30
N VAL A 115 -15.27 -13.80 -17.84
CA VAL A 115 -15.96 -15.07 -17.56
C VAL A 115 -16.25 -15.83 -18.85
N ASP A 116 -16.74 -15.16 -19.88
CA ASP A 116 -17.07 -15.81 -21.15
C ASP A 116 -15.81 -16.24 -21.91
N SER A 117 -14.75 -15.44 -21.88
CA SER A 117 -13.44 -15.86 -22.37
C SER A 117 -12.93 -17.10 -21.63
N LEU A 118 -13.06 -17.14 -20.29
CA LEU A 118 -12.66 -18.29 -19.49
C LEU A 118 -13.48 -19.55 -19.85
N ARG A 119 -14.79 -19.42 -20.09
CA ARG A 119 -15.66 -20.53 -20.53
C ARG A 119 -15.22 -21.09 -21.88
N ALA A 120 -14.93 -20.23 -22.84
CA ALA A 120 -14.46 -20.64 -24.17
C ALA A 120 -13.12 -21.39 -24.09
N LEU A 121 -12.15 -20.83 -23.37
CA LEU A 121 -10.84 -21.47 -23.14
C LEU A 121 -10.96 -22.80 -22.41
N PHE A 122 -11.88 -22.90 -21.46
CA PHE A 122 -12.13 -24.16 -20.76
C PHE A 122 -12.67 -25.24 -21.71
N GLN A 123 -13.64 -24.92 -22.57
CA GLN A 123 -14.17 -25.88 -23.54
C GLN A 123 -13.12 -26.36 -24.54
N GLU A 124 -12.21 -25.47 -24.96
CA GLU A 124 -11.13 -25.82 -25.89
C GLU A 124 -10.08 -26.73 -25.24
N HIS A 125 -9.76 -26.53 -23.96
CA HIS A 125 -8.67 -27.22 -23.28
C HIS A 125 -9.09 -28.34 -22.30
N LYS A 126 -10.39 -28.65 -22.16
CA LYS A 126 -10.90 -29.69 -21.24
C LYS A 126 -10.31 -31.09 -21.48
N ASP A 127 -9.99 -31.39 -22.74
CA ASP A 127 -9.45 -32.68 -23.16
C ASP A 127 -7.92 -32.74 -23.13
N SER A 128 -7.25 -31.62 -22.81
CA SER A 128 -5.79 -31.57 -22.67
C SER A 128 -5.31 -32.33 -21.43
N ASN A 129 -4.03 -32.73 -21.45
CA ASN A 129 -3.35 -33.32 -20.29
C ASN A 129 -3.15 -32.30 -19.14
N TYR A 130 -3.13 -31.00 -19.46
CA TYR A 130 -2.89 -29.91 -18.50
C TYR A 130 -3.87 -28.73 -18.68
N PRO A 131 -5.19 -28.94 -18.48
CA PRO A 131 -6.22 -27.95 -18.80
C PRO A 131 -5.96 -26.58 -18.15
N ILE A 132 -5.64 -26.51 -16.86
CA ILE A 132 -5.35 -25.23 -16.19
C ILE A 132 -4.05 -24.58 -16.67
N SER A 133 -3.03 -25.37 -16.99
CA SER A 133 -1.75 -24.78 -17.42
C SER A 133 -1.85 -24.23 -18.84
N ASP A 134 -2.67 -24.85 -19.69
CA ASP A 134 -2.94 -24.37 -21.04
C ASP A 134 -3.86 -23.16 -21.00
N ILE A 135 -4.93 -23.18 -20.19
CA ILE A 135 -5.79 -22.00 -19.95
C ILE A 135 -4.97 -20.82 -19.41
N MET A 136 -4.03 -21.03 -18.50
CA MET A 136 -3.17 -19.93 -17.99
C MET A 136 -2.18 -19.40 -19.03
N LYS A 137 -1.86 -20.16 -20.08
CA LYS A 137 -0.98 -19.71 -21.17
C LYS A 137 -1.76 -18.98 -22.26
N SER A 138 -2.97 -19.44 -22.57
CA SER A 138 -3.85 -18.83 -23.56
C SER A 138 -4.65 -17.65 -23.01
N SER A 139 -4.90 -17.63 -21.70
CA SER A 139 -5.53 -16.52 -21.02
C SER A 139 -4.57 -15.33 -20.93
N THR A 140 -4.97 -14.20 -21.49
CA THR A 140 -4.31 -12.90 -21.31
C THR A 140 -4.61 -12.27 -19.95
N LEU A 141 -5.36 -12.97 -19.10
CA LEU A 141 -5.84 -12.45 -17.83
C LEU A 141 -4.73 -12.49 -16.78
N ASP A 142 -4.44 -11.34 -16.20
CA ASP A 142 -3.55 -11.20 -15.03
C ASP A 142 -4.28 -11.69 -13.75
N LYS A 143 -4.67 -12.96 -13.73
CA LYS A 143 -5.36 -13.61 -12.61
C LYS A 143 -4.50 -14.77 -12.13
N SER A 144 -4.43 -14.94 -10.81
CA SER A 144 -3.69 -16.06 -10.24
C SER A 144 -4.35 -17.40 -10.58
N ARG A 145 -3.56 -18.46 -10.71
CA ARG A 145 -4.04 -19.84 -10.94
C ARG A 145 -5.15 -20.25 -9.96
N LYS A 146 -5.02 -19.87 -8.70
CA LYS A 146 -6.03 -20.15 -7.67
C LYS A 146 -7.35 -19.45 -7.98
N SER A 147 -7.29 -18.17 -8.35
CA SER A 147 -8.48 -17.38 -8.70
C SER A 147 -9.22 -17.94 -9.92
N VAL A 148 -8.49 -18.49 -10.89
CA VAL A 148 -9.08 -19.15 -12.07
C VAL A 148 -9.80 -20.43 -11.68
N ILE A 149 -9.17 -21.28 -10.87
CA ILE A 149 -9.78 -22.53 -10.38
C ILE A 149 -11.02 -22.24 -9.53
N ASP A 150 -10.92 -21.32 -8.58
CA ASP A 150 -12.04 -20.93 -7.73
C ASP A 150 -13.20 -20.40 -8.58
N LYS A 151 -12.92 -19.67 -9.68
CA LYS A 151 -13.95 -19.18 -10.59
C LYS A 151 -14.59 -20.28 -11.44
N ILE A 152 -13.81 -21.24 -11.94
CA ILE A 152 -14.33 -22.39 -12.70
C ILE A 152 -15.27 -23.23 -11.82
N LEU A 153 -14.91 -23.44 -10.55
CA LEU A 153 -15.74 -24.13 -9.56
C LEU A 153 -17.01 -23.32 -9.24
N GLU A 154 -16.90 -22.00 -9.06
CA GLU A 154 -18.06 -21.13 -8.84
C GLU A 154 -19.06 -21.17 -10.02
N LEU A 155 -18.55 -21.31 -11.24
CA LEU A 155 -19.36 -21.42 -12.46
C LEU A 155 -19.92 -22.83 -12.69
N ASN A 156 -19.64 -23.80 -11.81
CA ASN A 156 -19.99 -25.22 -11.96
C ASN A 156 -19.61 -25.81 -13.33
N LEU A 157 -18.50 -25.34 -13.90
CA LEU A 157 -17.98 -25.90 -15.16
C LEU A 157 -17.33 -27.28 -14.95
N VAL A 158 -16.97 -27.59 -13.70
CA VAL A 158 -16.29 -28.81 -13.26
C VAL A 158 -16.80 -29.18 -11.87
N ASP A 159 -17.08 -30.46 -11.63
CA ASP A 159 -17.51 -30.98 -10.32
C ASP A 159 -16.32 -31.14 -9.35
N ASP A 160 -15.14 -31.48 -9.87
CA ASP A 160 -13.95 -31.76 -9.07
C ASP A 160 -12.69 -31.01 -9.53
N LYS A 161 -12.00 -30.37 -8.57
CA LYS A 161 -10.71 -29.69 -8.82
C LYS A 161 -9.64 -30.61 -9.44
N ASN A 162 -9.79 -31.92 -9.27
CA ASN A 162 -8.86 -32.91 -9.80
C ASN A 162 -8.94 -33.07 -11.33
N GLU A 163 -10.09 -32.77 -11.95
CA GLU A 163 -10.23 -32.81 -13.43
C GLU A 163 -9.41 -31.71 -14.11
N LEU A 164 -9.18 -30.62 -13.38
CA LEU A 164 -8.38 -29.47 -13.77
C LEU A 164 -6.86 -29.69 -13.57
N MET A 165 -6.48 -30.78 -12.89
CA MET A 165 -5.11 -31.13 -12.58
C MET A 165 -4.59 -32.21 -13.54
N LYS A 166 -3.26 -32.42 -13.57
CA LYS A 166 -2.61 -33.38 -14.47
C LYS A 166 -3.34 -34.73 -14.44
N LYS A 167 -3.93 -35.11 -15.57
CA LYS A 167 -4.42 -36.48 -15.77
C LYS A 167 -3.19 -37.39 -15.73
N LYS A 168 -3.04 -38.16 -14.65
CA LYS A 168 -1.96 -39.14 -14.54
C LYS A 168 -2.20 -40.18 -15.64
N SER A 169 -1.45 -40.13 -16.73
CA SER A 169 -1.38 -41.29 -17.60
C SER A 169 -0.84 -42.43 -16.75
N GLY A 170 -1.66 -43.45 -16.53
CA GLY A 170 -1.21 -44.67 -15.87
C GLY A 170 -0.03 -45.19 -16.67
N ARG A 171 1.15 -45.18 -16.03
CA ARG A 171 2.33 -45.83 -16.57
C ARG A 171 2.00 -47.33 -16.57
N ARG A 172 1.68 -47.87 -17.74
CA ARG A 172 1.79 -49.31 -18.00
C ARG A 172 3.25 -49.65 -18.17
#